data_AF-L1J2F4-F1
#
_entry.id   AF-L1J2F4-F1
#
_cell.length_a   1.000
_cell.length_b   1.000
_cell.length_c   1.000
_cell.angle_alpha   90.00
_cell.angle_beta   90.00
_cell.angle_gamma   90.00
#
_symmetry.space_group_name_H-M   'P 1'
#
loop_
_entity.id
_entity.type
_entity.pdbx_description
1 polymer ?
#
loop_
_entity_poly.entity_id
_entity_poly.type
_entity_poly.pdbx_seq_one_letter_code
_entity_poly.pdbx_strand_id
1 'polypeptide(L)'
;TGVGIQDILQCQIDFAGTDALIDYSKLTLCARQQNIQILPMFASAVIIFAHLSLGSGAFLRLNGPIINDIFLGKITCWNDSRVQQLNPSLNLPTKPILRVVRDGTSGTTQTMTNAMA
;
A
#
# COMPACT_ATOMS: atom_id res chain seq x y z
N THR A 1 3.14 7.49 9.92
CA THR A 1 4.53 7.86 9.55
C THR A 1 4.48 8.68 8.27
N GLY A 2 5.50 9.49 7.97
CA GLY A 2 5.59 10.31 6.74
C GLY A 2 6.27 11.65 7.00
N VAL A 3 6.89 12.24 5.98
CA VAL A 3 7.59 13.54 6.08
C VAL A 3 6.64 14.64 6.58
N GLY A 4 5.43 14.72 6.00
CA GLY A 4 4.44 15.71 6.43
C GLY A 4 4.03 15.62 7.91
N ILE A 5 3.99 14.41 8.50
CA ILE A 5 3.72 14.26 9.95
C ILE A 5 4.88 14.84 10.76
N GLN A 6 6.13 14.64 10.33
CA GLN A 6 7.29 15.20 11.05
C GLN A 6 7.28 16.73 10.97
N ASP A 7 7.07 17.26 9.77
CA ASP A 7 7.12 18.70 9.52
C ASP A 7 6.02 19.46 10.27
N ILE A 8 4.79 18.93 10.34
CA ILE A 8 3.70 19.57 11.08
C ILE A 8 3.94 19.53 12.59
N LEU A 9 4.46 18.41 13.12
CA LEU A 9 4.78 18.27 14.55
C LEU A 9 5.96 19.17 14.98
N GLN A 10 6.86 19.49 14.05
CA GLN A 10 7.98 20.43 14.25
C GLN A 10 7.63 21.88 13.91
N CYS A 11 6.36 22.18 13.63
CA CYS A 11 5.87 23.50 13.23
C CYS A 11 6.56 24.08 11.97
N GLN A 12 7.01 23.24 11.03
CA GLN A 12 7.68 23.68 9.81
C GLN A 12 6.70 24.05 8.69
N ILE A 13 5.49 23.49 8.74
CA ILE A 13 4.43 23.70 7.74
C ILE A 13 3.09 23.94 8.43
N ASP A 14 2.11 24.46 7.69
CA ASP A 14 0.79 24.80 8.23
C ASP A 14 -0.22 23.64 8.13
N PHE A 15 -0.08 22.79 7.12
CA PHE A 15 -0.95 21.64 6.88
C PHE A 15 -0.14 20.45 6.35
N ALA A 16 -0.59 19.23 6.67
CA ALA A 16 0.00 18.00 6.20
C ALA A 16 -1.08 16.95 5.88
N GLY A 17 -0.85 16.17 4.82
CA GLY A 17 -1.66 15.00 4.49
C GLY A 17 -1.02 13.71 4.98
N THR A 18 -1.83 12.76 5.46
CA THR A 18 -1.37 11.43 5.84
C THR A 18 -2.47 10.39 5.64
N ASP A 19 -2.11 9.24 5.06
CA ASP A 19 -2.97 8.04 5.06
C ASP A 19 -2.75 7.18 6.31
N ALA A 20 -1.67 7.45 7.05
CA ALA A 20 -1.31 6.73 8.26
C ALA A 20 -2.05 7.28 9.48
N LEU A 21 -2.46 6.38 10.38
CA LEU A 21 -2.97 6.74 11.69
C LEU A 21 -1.92 7.55 12.46
N ILE A 22 -2.37 8.65 13.06
CA ILE A 22 -1.58 9.47 13.99
C ILE A 22 -1.92 9.07 15.42
N ASP A 23 -0.88 8.99 16.24
CA ASP A 23 -1.00 8.94 17.69
C ASP A 23 -1.38 10.35 18.19
N TYR A 24 -2.61 10.47 18.71
CA TYR A 24 -3.18 11.73 19.18
C TYR A 24 -2.34 12.40 20.27
N SER A 25 -1.57 11.65 21.07
CA SER A 25 -0.70 12.21 22.10
C SER A 25 0.40 13.12 21.52
N LYS A 26 0.73 12.96 20.23
CA LYS A 26 1.75 13.74 19.55
C LYS A 26 1.25 15.08 19.04
N LEU A 27 -0.06 15.29 18.95
CA LEU A 27 -0.64 16.51 18.36
C LEU A 27 -0.33 17.78 19.14
N THR A 28 0.14 17.66 20.38
CA THR A 28 0.55 18.79 21.24
C THR A 28 2.01 19.20 21.05
N LEU A 29 2.80 18.47 20.26
CA LEU A 29 4.24 18.70 20.13
C LEU A 29 4.58 20.01 19.41
N CYS A 30 3.72 20.48 18.49
CA CYS A 30 3.92 21.76 17.85
C CYS A 30 3.48 22.89 18.78
N ALA A 31 4.44 23.57 19.42
CA ALA A 31 4.16 24.69 20.33
C ALA A 31 3.40 25.86 19.68
N ARG A 32 3.55 26.07 18.36
CA ARG A 32 2.77 27.06 17.59
C ARG A 32 1.34 26.62 17.29
N GLN A 33 1.08 25.31 17.25
CA GLN A 33 -0.21 24.74 16.90
C GLN A 33 -0.70 23.84 18.03
N GLN A 34 -1.00 24.41 19.20
CA GLN A 34 -1.58 23.67 20.33
C GLN A 34 -2.94 22.99 20.01
N ASN A 35 -3.45 23.17 18.80
CA ASN A 35 -4.74 22.68 18.33
C ASN A 35 -4.66 22.00 16.94
N ILE A 36 -3.64 21.19 16.64
CA ILE A 36 -3.64 20.40 15.38
C ILE A 36 -4.93 19.57 15.33
N GLN A 37 -5.76 19.81 14.32
CA GLN A 37 -7.00 19.08 14.06
C GLN A 37 -6.77 18.04 12.96
N ILE A 38 -7.35 16.85 13.14
CA ILE A 38 -7.38 15.83 12.09
C ILE A 38 -8.72 15.95 11.37
N LEU A 39 -8.67 16.26 10.07
CA LEU A 39 -9.85 16.37 9.21
C LEU A 39 -9.81 15.28 8.14
N PRO A 40 -10.76 14.32 8.12
CA PRO A 40 -10.88 13.38 7.01
C PRO A 40 -11.18 14.13 5.71
N MET A 41 -10.35 13.92 4.68
CA MET A 41 -10.53 14.58 3.37
C MET A 41 -11.21 13.68 2.34
N PHE A 42 -10.69 12.48 2.12
CA PHE A 42 -11.23 11.52 1.15
C PHE A 42 -10.94 10.09 1.58
N ALA A 43 -11.77 9.16 1.11
CA ALA A 43 -11.51 7.72 1.18
C ALA A 43 -11.22 7.21 -0.22
N SER A 44 -10.18 6.39 -0.36
CA SER A 44 -9.81 5.76 -1.64
C SER A 44 -9.30 4.34 -1.42
N ALA A 45 -9.40 3.52 -2.47
CA ALA A 45 -8.87 2.16 -2.43
C ALA A 45 -7.40 2.13 -2.86
N VAL A 46 -6.60 1.33 -2.16
CA VAL A 46 -5.26 0.95 -2.62
C VAL A 46 -5.40 -0.25 -3.54
N ILE A 47 -4.86 -0.14 -4.75
CA ILE A 47 -4.92 -1.20 -5.76
C ILE A 47 -3.52 -1.63 -6.18
N ILE A 48 -3.38 -2.92 -6.50
CA ILE A 48 -2.13 -3.51 -6.98
C ILE A 48 -2.25 -3.69 -8.48
N PHE A 49 -1.24 -3.21 -9.20
CA PHE A 49 -1.13 -3.38 -10.63
C PHE A 49 -0.12 -4.46 -10.97
N ALA A 50 -0.47 -5.31 -11.94
CA ALA A 50 0.43 -6.28 -12.53
C ALA A 50 0.53 -6.01 -14.03
N HIS A 51 1.76 -5.95 -14.55
CA HIS A 51 1.99 -5.83 -15.98
C HIS A 51 2.01 -7.22 -16.62
N LEU A 52 0.84 -7.68 -17.07
CA LEU A 52 0.64 -8.98 -17.71
C LEU A 52 -0.24 -8.88 -18.94
N SER A 53 0.14 -9.61 -19.99
CA SER A 53 -0.70 -9.79 -21.18
C SER A 53 -1.57 -11.03 -20.99
N LEU A 54 -2.82 -10.85 -20.55
CA LEU A 54 -3.74 -11.94 -20.21
C LEU A 54 -4.89 -12.13 -21.23
N GLY A 55 -4.92 -11.33 -22.30
CA GLY A 55 -6.01 -11.28 -23.26
C GLY A 55 -7.07 -10.23 -22.90
N SER A 56 -7.89 -9.85 -23.88
CA SER A 56 -8.94 -8.84 -23.68
C SER A 56 -10.00 -9.34 -22.70
N GLY A 57 -10.39 -8.50 -21.74
CA GLY A 57 -11.39 -8.85 -20.72
C GLY A 57 -10.92 -9.83 -19.64
N ALA A 58 -9.64 -10.21 -19.63
CA ALA A 58 -9.09 -11.06 -18.58
C ALA A 58 -8.82 -10.27 -17.29
N PHE A 59 -9.24 -10.81 -16.15
CA PHE A 59 -9.01 -10.22 -14.83
C PHE A 59 -8.20 -11.17 -13.97
N LEU A 60 -7.01 -10.72 -13.56
CA LEU A 60 -6.21 -11.43 -12.57
C LEU A 60 -6.85 -11.30 -11.19
N ARG A 61 -7.12 -12.44 -10.54
CA ARG A 61 -7.61 -12.55 -9.17
C ARG A 61 -6.47 -12.90 -8.24
N LEU A 62 -6.31 -12.10 -7.18
CA LEU A 62 -5.36 -12.33 -6.09
C LEU A 62 -6.08 -12.16 -4.76
N ASN A 63 -5.57 -12.80 -3.70
CA ASN A 63 -6.05 -12.61 -2.34
C ASN A 63 -4.89 -12.13 -1.44
N GLY A 64 -5.22 -11.66 -0.22
CA GLY A 64 -4.25 -11.12 0.74
C GLY A 64 -3.03 -12.03 0.96
N PRO A 65 -3.22 -13.34 1.27
CA PRO A 65 -2.11 -14.26 1.48
C PRO A 65 -1.18 -14.44 0.26
N ILE A 66 -1.73 -14.55 -0.96
CA ILE A 66 -0.91 -14.65 -2.18
C ILE A 66 -0.14 -13.35 -2.41
N ILE A 67 -0.78 -12.21 -2.22
CA ILE A 67 -0.10 -10.91 -2.35
C ILE A 67 1.04 -10.83 -1.34
N ASN A 68 0.79 -11.16 -0.07
CA ASN A 68 1.81 -11.18 0.97
C ASN A 68 3.00 -12.07 0.59
N ASP A 69 2.75 -13.29 0.12
CA ASP A 69 3.81 -14.21 -0.30
C ASP A 69 4.56 -13.75 -1.56
N ILE A 70 3.91 -13.02 -2.47
CA ILE A 70 4.59 -12.31 -3.57
C ILE A 70 5.54 -11.28 -2.97
N PHE A 71 5.06 -10.40 -2.08
CA PHE A 71 5.88 -9.33 -1.50
C PHE A 71 6.97 -9.83 -0.56
N LEU A 72 6.82 -11.01 0.06
CA LEU A 72 7.86 -11.70 0.81
C LEU A 72 8.85 -12.47 -0.08
N GLY A 73 8.56 -12.64 -1.38
CA GLY A 73 9.42 -13.34 -2.33
C GLY A 73 9.29 -14.86 -2.27
N LYS A 74 8.23 -15.40 -1.68
CA LYS A 74 7.92 -16.85 -1.69
C LYS A 74 7.23 -17.27 -2.97
N ILE A 75 6.42 -16.39 -3.57
CA ILE A 75 5.88 -16.55 -4.93
C ILE A 75 6.74 -15.68 -5.86
N THR A 76 7.49 -16.32 -6.74
CA THR A 76 8.48 -15.65 -7.61
C THR A 76 8.14 -15.69 -9.09
N CYS A 77 7.11 -16.45 -9.48
CA CYS A 77 6.68 -16.60 -10.88
C CYS A 77 5.15 -16.51 -11.01
N TRP A 78 4.66 -15.90 -12.09
CA TRP A 78 3.23 -15.68 -12.29
C TRP A 78 2.41 -16.96 -12.51
N ASN A 79 3.02 -18.04 -12.99
CA ASN A 79 2.36 -19.34 -13.14
C ASN A 79 2.47 -20.23 -11.89
N ASP A 80 2.79 -19.67 -10.71
CA ASP A 80 2.73 -20.40 -9.44
C ASP A 80 1.34 -21.04 -9.26
N SER A 81 1.31 -22.29 -8.82
CA SER A 81 0.09 -23.09 -8.74
C SER A 81 -0.97 -22.45 -7.85
N ARG A 82 -0.58 -21.69 -6.81
CA ARG A 82 -1.51 -20.96 -5.95
C ARG A 82 -2.17 -19.81 -6.68
N VAL A 83 -1.43 -19.10 -7.53
CA VAL A 83 -2.00 -18.03 -8.39
C VAL A 83 -2.91 -18.65 -9.45
N GLN A 84 -2.51 -19.77 -10.05
CA GLN A 84 -3.32 -20.49 -11.04
C GLN A 84 -4.65 -21.00 -10.44
N GLN A 85 -4.65 -21.48 -9.19
CA GLN A 85 -5.86 -21.93 -8.49
C GLN A 85 -6.92 -20.83 -8.36
N LEU A 86 -6.52 -19.58 -8.19
CA LEU A 86 -7.46 -18.44 -8.16
C LEU A 86 -7.90 -17.99 -9.56
N ASN A 87 -7.23 -18.46 -10.60
CA ASN A 87 -7.40 -18.00 -11.99
C ASN A 87 -7.53 -19.18 -12.96
N PRO A 88 -8.46 -20.14 -12.73
CA PRO A 88 -8.51 -21.38 -13.50
C PRO A 88 -8.77 -21.19 -15.00
N SER A 89 -9.39 -20.08 -15.40
CA SER A 89 -9.67 -19.73 -16.80
C SER A 89 -8.55 -18.97 -17.49
N LEU A 90 -7.46 -18.62 -16.79
CA LEU A 90 -6.34 -17.86 -17.36
C LEU A 90 -5.15 -18.77 -17.65
N ASN A 91 -4.51 -18.53 -18.79
CA ASN A 91 -3.20 -19.09 -19.10
C ASN A 91 -2.12 -18.16 -18.54
N LEU A 92 -1.70 -18.40 -17.30
CA LEU A 92 -0.70 -17.55 -16.64
C LEU A 92 0.69 -17.79 -17.24
N PRO A 93 1.44 -16.71 -17.57
CA PRO A 93 2.73 -16.85 -18.23
C PRO A 93 3.81 -17.32 -17.26
N THR A 94 4.78 -18.08 -17.77
CA THR A 94 6.02 -18.42 -17.05
C THR A 94 6.96 -17.20 -17.04
N LYS A 95 6.56 -16.15 -16.33
CA LYS A 95 7.31 -14.90 -16.16
C LYS A 95 7.68 -14.70 -14.69
N PRO A 96 8.94 -14.37 -14.38
CA PRO A 96 9.34 -13.95 -13.05
C PRO A 96 8.54 -12.72 -12.58
N ILE A 97 8.25 -12.66 -11.29
CA ILE A 97 7.62 -11.50 -10.66
C ILE A 97 8.70 -10.52 -10.23
N LEU A 98 8.68 -9.33 -10.83
CA LEU A 98 9.46 -8.19 -10.36
C LEU A 98 8.56 -7.32 -9.46
N ARG A 99 8.92 -7.23 -8.18
CA ARG A 99 8.21 -6.38 -7.22
C ARG A 99 8.63 -4.93 -7.40
N VAL A 100 7.66 -4.03 -7.45
CA VAL A 100 7.88 -2.59 -7.36
C VAL A 100 7.28 -2.12 -6.05
N VAL A 101 8.09 -1.48 -5.22
CA VAL A 101 7.70 -0.96 -3.91
C VAL A 101 8.00 0.53 -3.84
N ARG A 102 7.31 1.22 -2.93
CA ARG A 102 7.61 2.61 -2.61
C ARG A 102 8.93 2.68 -1.87
N ASP A 103 9.82 3.56 -2.32
CA ASP A 103 11.00 3.94 -1.54
C ASP A 103 10.60 4.92 -0.42
N GLY A 104 11.29 4.83 0.72
CA GLY A 104 11.06 5.67 1.89
C GLY A 104 9.73 5.41 2.62
N THR A 105 9.30 6.41 3.41
CA THR A 105 8.12 6.31 4.27
C THR A 105 6.84 6.65 3.51
N SER A 106 5.83 5.77 3.56
CA SER A 106 4.57 5.95 2.84
C SER A 106 3.36 5.45 3.63
N GLY A 107 2.33 6.29 3.76
CA GLY A 107 1.04 5.91 4.33
C GLY A 107 0.34 4.82 3.51
N THR A 108 0.39 4.91 2.18
CA THR A 108 -0.12 3.86 1.28
C THR A 108 0.53 2.50 1.54
N THR A 109 1.85 2.46 1.76
CA THR A 109 2.57 1.22 2.12
C THR A 109 2.07 0.66 3.45
N GLN A 110 1.85 1.53 4.45
CA GLN A 110 1.32 1.11 5.75
C GLN A 110 -0.09 0.54 5.63
N THR A 111 -0.99 1.23 4.92
CA THR A 111 -2.36 0.76 4.66
C THR A 111 -2.36 -0.59 3.94
N MET A 112 -1.54 -0.74 2.90
CA MET A 112 -1.41 -2.00 2.16
C MET A 112 -0.89 -3.13 3.06
N THR A 113 0.15 -2.88 3.85
CA THR A 113 0.75 -3.89 4.73
C THR A 113 -0.25 -4.38 5.78
N ASN A 114 -1.02 -3.47 6.36
CA ASN A 114 -2.06 -3.81 7.33
C ASN A 114 -3.19 -4.66 6.72
N ALA A 115 -3.52 -4.45 5.44
CA ALA A 115 -4.56 -5.22 4.74
C ALA A 115 -4.10 -6.62 4.30
N MET A 116 -2.79 -6.89 4.32
CA MET A 116 -2.19 -8.18 3.97
C MET A 116 -1.93 -9.10 5.18
N ALA A 117 -1.99 -8.54 6.39
CA ALA A 117 -1.84 -9.26 7.66
C ALA A 117 -3.14 -9.99 8.04
#